data_AF-A0A231P2J1-F1
#
_entry.id   AF-A0A231P2J1-F1
#
_cell.length_a   1.000
_cell.length_b   1.000
_cell.length_c   1.000
_cell.angle_alpha   90.00
_cell.angle_beta   90.00
_cell.angle_gamma   90.00
#
_symmetry.space_group_name_H-M   'P 1'
#
loop_
_entity.id
_entity.type
_entity.pdbx_description
1 polymer ?
#
loop_
_entity_poly.entity_id
_entity_poly.type
_entity_poly.pdbx_seq_one_letter_code
_entity_poly.pdbx_strand_id
1 'polypeptide(L)'
;MFIAIGLMFLGIALGLLLRGRPLAAKLTRCVTPAIMLLLFALGISVGGNSTLMATLPKLGGAAVVLTLAGIAGSLACVLCIRRFFRQPPEPDALTPRPDAGGQASAPSPSSHASHASREGSQA
;
A
#
# COMPACT_ATOMS: atom_id res chain seq x y z
N MET A 1 12.80 -16.77 22.37
CA MET A 1 13.31 -16.30 21.05
C MET A 1 13.05 -17.32 19.94
N PHE A 2 13.45 -18.59 20.10
CA PHE A 2 13.16 -19.64 19.11
C PHE A 2 11.67 -19.88 18.82
N ILE A 3 10.81 -19.82 19.83
CA ILE A 3 9.35 -19.94 19.63
C ILE A 3 8.82 -18.85 18.71
N ALA A 4 9.30 -17.61 18.83
CA ALA A 4 8.90 -16.51 17.96
C ALA A 4 9.35 -16.74 16.51
N ILE A 5 10.60 -17.18 16.31
CA ILE A 5 11.15 -17.52 15.00
C ILE A 5 10.36 -18.70 14.38
N GLY A 6 10.06 -19.72 15.19
CA GLY A 6 9.26 -20.87 14.78
C GLY A 6 7.82 -20.50 14.40
N LEU A 7 7.17 -19.62 15.17
CA LEU A 7 5.84 -19.11 14.83
C LEU A 7 5.85 -18.27 13.55
N MET A 8 6.90 -17.49 13.30
CA MET A 8 7.03 -16.72 12.06
C MET A 8 7.16 -17.66 10.85
N PHE A 9 8.02 -18.68 10.94
CA PHE A 9 8.18 -19.68 9.89
C PHE A 9 6.88 -20.46 9.65
N LEU A 10 6.22 -20.87 10.72
CA LEU A 10 4.94 -21.57 10.67
C LEU A 10 3.85 -20.69 10.06
N GLY A 11 3.80 -19.41 10.41
CA GLY A 11 2.86 -18.43 9.87
C GLY A 11 3.04 -18.22 8.36
N ILE A 12 4.28 -18.16 7.89
CA ILE A 12 4.59 -18.06 6.45
C ILE A 12 4.16 -19.36 5.74
N ALA A 13 4.52 -20.53 6.27
CA ALA A 13 4.14 -21.81 5.69
C ALA A 13 2.61 -21.97 5.61
N LEU A 14 1.90 -21.61 6.67
CA LEU A 14 0.45 -21.66 6.74
C LEU A 14 -0.20 -20.63 5.79
N GLY A 15 0.38 -19.44 5.68
CA GLY A 15 -0.05 -18.40 4.73
C GLY A 15 0.11 -18.83 3.27
N LEU A 16 1.22 -19.50 2.93
CA LEU A 16 1.45 -20.05 1.58
C LEU A 16 0.48 -21.20 1.28
N LEU A 17 0.22 -22.09 2.25
CA LEU A 17 -0.74 -23.19 2.08
C LEU A 17 -2.19 -22.69 1.88
N LEU A 18 -2.55 -21.56 2.50
CA LEU A 18 -3.86 -20.93 2.34
C LEU A 18 -4.02 -20.11 1.05
N ARG A 19 -2.92 -19.68 0.41
CA ARG A 19 -2.92 -18.73 -0.73
C ARG A 19 -3.60 -19.24 -2.00
N GLY A 20 -3.88 -20.54 -2.09
CA GLY A 20 -4.54 -21.18 -3.24
C GLY A 20 -5.97 -21.66 -3.01
N ARG A 21 -6.53 -21.55 -1.79
CA ARG A 21 -7.85 -22.11 -1.48
C ARG A 21 -8.92 -21.02 -1.31
N PRO A 22 -10.17 -21.25 -1.75
CA PRO A 22 -11.30 -20.37 -1.42
C PRO A 22 -11.55 -20.26 0.09
N LEU A 23 -10.88 -21.10 0.90
CA LEU A 23 -10.80 -20.97 2.35
C LEU A 23 -10.23 -19.63 2.80
N ALA A 24 -9.24 -19.05 2.10
CA ALA A 24 -8.72 -17.72 2.45
C ALA A 24 -9.82 -16.65 2.29
N ALA A 25 -10.59 -16.71 1.20
CA ALA A 25 -11.72 -15.81 0.97
C ALA A 25 -12.86 -16.01 1.99
N LYS A 26 -13.18 -17.27 2.34
CA LYS A 26 -14.14 -17.58 3.41
C LYS A 26 -13.65 -17.10 4.78
N LEU A 27 -12.35 -17.22 5.04
CA LEU A 27 -11.73 -16.76 6.29
C LEU A 27 -11.82 -15.25 6.39
N THR A 28 -11.43 -14.50 5.36
CA THR A 28 -11.58 -13.04 5.33
C THR A 28 -13.04 -12.62 5.54
N ARG A 29 -14.00 -13.35 4.96
CA ARG A 29 -15.43 -13.09 5.16
C ARG A 29 -15.91 -13.40 6.59
N CYS A 30 -15.27 -14.35 7.27
CA CYS A 30 -15.54 -14.70 8.67
C CYS A 30 -14.81 -13.78 9.66
N VAL A 31 -13.66 -13.21 9.26
CA VAL A 31 -12.86 -12.29 10.07
C VAL A 31 -13.64 -11.04 10.42
N THR A 32 -14.40 -10.44 9.49
CA THR A 32 -15.21 -9.24 9.80
C THR A 32 -16.22 -9.45 10.93
N PRO A 33 -17.16 -10.43 10.85
CA PRO A 33 -18.08 -10.67 11.97
C PRO A 33 -17.36 -11.16 13.23
N ALA A 34 -16.24 -11.90 13.11
CA ALA A 34 -15.43 -12.28 14.25
C ALA A 34 -14.83 -11.06 14.96
N ILE A 35 -14.21 -10.14 14.23
CA ILE A 35 -13.69 -8.87 14.77
C ILE A 35 -14.83 -8.10 15.44
N MET A 36 -15.99 -7.95 14.80
CA MET A 36 -17.15 -7.28 15.42
C MET A 36 -17.58 -7.95 16.74
N LEU A 37 -17.68 -9.28 16.78
CA LEU A 37 -18.01 -10.02 18.00
C LEU A 37 -16.93 -9.87 19.08
N LEU A 38 -15.66 -9.94 18.70
CA LEU A 38 -14.54 -9.76 19.62
C LEU A 38 -14.53 -8.34 20.19
N LEU A 39 -14.74 -7.31 19.36
CA LEU A 39 -14.81 -5.91 19.78
C LEU A 39 -16.02 -5.69 20.70
N PHE A 40 -17.16 -6.32 20.41
CA PHE A 40 -18.33 -6.25 21.28
C PHE A 40 -18.08 -6.89 22.64
N ALA A 41 -17.54 -8.11 22.65
CA ALA A 41 -17.19 -8.81 23.89
C ALA A 41 -16.13 -8.05 24.70
N LEU A 42 -15.11 -7.50 24.03
CA LEU A 42 -14.12 -6.63 24.66
C LEU A 42 -14.76 -5.36 25.23
N GLY A 43 -15.67 -4.73 24.50
CA GLY A 43 -16.39 -3.54 24.96
C GLY A 43 -17.17 -3.79 26.25
N ILE A 44 -17.88 -4.91 26.35
CA ILE A 44 -18.60 -5.30 27.58
C ILE A 44 -17.61 -5.58 28.72
N SER A 45 -16.56 -6.36 28.45
CA SER A 45 -15.58 -6.76 29.46
C SER A 45 -14.80 -5.56 30.03
N VAL A 46 -14.40 -4.63 29.16
CA VAL A 46 -13.66 -3.43 29.54
C VAL A 46 -14.59 -2.37 30.14
N GLY A 47 -15.82 -2.23 29.63
CA GLY A 47 -16.82 -1.27 30.13
C GLY A 47 -17.37 -1.60 31.52
N GLY A 48 -17.49 -2.88 31.86
CA GLY A 48 -17.94 -3.33 33.18
C GLY A 48 -16.88 -3.24 34.29
N ASN A 49 -15.62 -2.94 33.94
CA ASN A 49 -14.52 -2.89 34.89
C ASN A 49 -14.22 -1.43 35.30
N SER A 50 -14.77 -0.99 36.43
CA SER A 50 -14.61 0.37 36.95
C SER A 50 -13.16 0.76 37.21
N THR A 51 -12.29 -0.19 37.60
CA THR A 51 -10.86 0.03 37.79
C THR A 51 -10.14 0.36 36.47
N LEU A 52 -10.50 -0.34 35.39
CA LEU A 52 -9.92 -0.04 34.07
C LEU A 52 -10.50 1.26 33.50
N MET A 53 -11.80 1.51 33.67
CA MET A 53 -12.43 2.77 33.24
C MET A 53 -11.88 4.00 33.96
N ALA A 54 -11.51 3.90 35.23
CA ALA A 54 -10.90 5.00 35.97
C ALA A 54 -9.44 5.29 35.53
N THR A 55 -8.71 4.28 35.06
CA THR A 55 -7.31 4.42 34.63
C THR A 55 -7.17 4.73 33.14
N LEU A 56 -8.15 4.36 32.32
CA LEU A 56 -8.20 4.60 30.88
C LEU A 56 -7.96 6.07 30.47
N PRO A 57 -8.55 7.10 31.13
CA PRO A 57 -8.25 8.49 30.81
C PRO A 57 -6.77 8.85 31.02
N LYS A 58 -6.14 8.30 32.07
CA LYS A 58 -4.73 8.52 32.36
C LYS A 58 -3.84 7.80 31.35
N LEU A 59 -4.13 6.55 31.01
CA LEU A 59 -3.40 5.80 29.98
C LEU A 59 -3.60 6.40 28.59
N GLY A 60 -4.83 6.80 28.25
CA GLY A 60 -5.18 7.44 27.00
C GLY A 60 -4.49 8.79 26.83
N GLY A 61 -4.50 9.63 27.87
CA GLY A 61 -3.77 10.89 27.87
C GLY A 61 -2.26 10.68 27.69
N ALA A 62 -1.67 9.72 28.42
CA ALA A 62 -0.26 9.36 28.26
C ALA A 62 0.04 8.85 26.84
N ALA A 63 -0.85 8.05 26.26
CA ALA A 63 -0.71 7.55 24.89
C ALA A 63 -0.76 8.69 23.86
N VAL A 64 -1.65 9.67 24.01
CA VAL A 64 -1.71 10.84 23.12
C VAL A 64 -0.43 11.68 23.22
N VAL A 65 0.08 11.92 24.43
CA VAL A 65 1.35 12.63 24.60
C VAL A 65 2.50 11.84 23.97
N LEU A 66 2.53 10.52 24.15
CA LEU A 66 3.55 9.65 23.58
C LEU A 66 3.50 9.61 22.05
N THR A 67 2.31 9.56 21.44
CA THR A 67 2.16 9.56 19.98
C THR A 67 2.55 10.91 19.40
N LEU A 68 2.15 12.02 20.01
CA LEU A 68 2.57 13.36 19.59
C LEU A 68 4.08 13.54 19.73
N ALA A 69 4.68 13.12 20.84
CA ALA A 69 6.12 13.16 21.03
C ALA A 69 6.86 12.27 20.01
N GLY A 70 6.32 11.09 19.70
CA GLY A 70 6.87 10.19 18.69
C GLY A 70 6.81 10.77 17.27
N ILE A 71 5.67 11.37 16.89
CA ILE A 71 5.50 12.04 15.60
C ILE A 71 6.44 13.25 15.51
N ALA A 72 6.48 14.09 16.54
CA ALA A 72 7.36 15.25 16.62
C ALA A 72 8.84 14.83 16.56
N GLY A 73 9.24 13.79 17.27
CA GLY A 73 10.60 13.23 17.24
C GLY A 73 10.96 12.67 15.86
N SER A 74 10.04 11.97 15.21
CA SER A 74 10.26 11.44 13.85
C SER A 74 10.40 12.57 12.83
N LEU A 75 9.55 13.60 12.91
CA LEU A 75 9.64 14.79 12.06
C LEU A 75 10.92 15.59 12.34
N ALA A 76 11.29 15.76 13.61
CA ALA A 76 12.53 16.40 14.01
C ALA A 76 13.75 15.65 13.49
N CYS A 77 13.73 14.31 13.50
CA CYS A 77 14.78 13.48 12.93
C CYS A 77 14.92 13.72 11.41
N VAL A 78 13.80 13.72 10.69
CA VAL A 78 13.77 14.02 9.24
C VAL A 78 14.30 15.43 8.95
N LEU A 79 13.88 16.43 9.74
CA LEU A 79 14.36 17.80 9.59
C LEU A 79 15.85 17.94 9.94
N CYS A 80 16.31 17.25 10.98
CA CYS A 80 17.72 17.24 11.36
C CYS A 80 18.58 16.62 10.24
N ILE A 81 18.16 15.48 9.70
CA ILE A 81 18.79 14.85 8.54
C ILE A 81 18.76 15.77 7.33
N ARG A 82 17.61 16.37 6.96
CA ARG A 82 17.52 17.31 5.84
C ARG A 82 18.38 18.57 6.03
N ARG A 83 18.53 19.04 7.26
CA ARG A 83 19.34 20.22 7.56
C ARG A 83 20.84 19.90 7.60
N PHE A 84 21.20 18.68 8.02
CA PHE A 84 22.58 18.21 8.11
C PHE A 84 23.10 17.73 6.74
N PHE A 85 22.26 16.99 6.00
CA PHE A 85 22.45 16.64 4.60
C PHE A 85 21.67 17.64 3.72
N ARG A 86 22.22 18.85 3.59
CA ARG A 86 21.77 19.86 2.60
C ARG A 86 21.93 19.30 1.17
N GLN A 87 20.93 18.60 0.67
CA GLN A 87 20.73 18.47 -0.77
C GLN A 87 19.49 19.30 -1.14
N PRO A 88 19.60 20.25 -2.08
CA PRO A 88 18.42 20.72 -2.79
C PRO A 88 17.75 19.49 -3.43
N PRO A 89 16.44 19.28 -3.25
CA PRO A 89 15.69 18.51 -4.22
C PRO A 89 15.93 19.19 -5.57
N GLU A 90 16.41 18.45 -6.56
CA GLU A 90 16.37 18.86 -7.96
C GLU A 90 14.99 18.45 -8.49
N PRO A 91 14.03 19.37 -8.65
CA PRO A 91 12.73 19.10 -9.27
C PRO A 91 12.79 19.02 -10.80
N ASP A 92 13.88 18.54 -11.40
CA ASP A 92 14.02 18.46 -12.87
C ASP A 92 13.83 17.04 -13.45
N ALA A 93 13.48 16.05 -12.63
CA ALA A 93 13.12 14.71 -13.11
C ALA A 93 11.64 14.55 -13.53
N LEU A 94 10.87 15.65 -13.61
CA LEU A 94 9.46 15.68 -14.02
C LEU A 94 9.21 16.61 -15.21
N THR A 95 10.18 16.84 -16.08
CA THR A 95 9.85 17.14 -17.48
C THR A 95 9.56 15.82 -18.19
N PRO A 96 8.30 15.50 -18.55
CA PRO A 96 8.09 14.55 -19.64
C PRO A 96 8.79 15.14 -20.85
N ARG A 97 9.83 14.47 -21.37
CA ARG A 97 10.39 14.78 -22.70
C ARG A 97 9.21 14.64 -23.70
N PRO A 98 8.70 15.72 -24.32
CA PRO A 98 7.62 15.63 -25.28
C PRO A 98 8.15 15.25 -26.66
N ASP A 99 8.80 14.10 -26.76
CA ASP A 99 9.41 13.62 -28.00
C ASP A 99 9.63 12.09 -28.03
N ALA A 100 8.78 11.34 -27.31
CA ALA A 100 8.42 9.98 -27.72
C ALA A 100 7.21 9.98 -28.69
N GLY A 101 7.07 11.06 -29.47
CA GLY A 101 6.23 11.12 -30.65
C GLY A 101 7.08 10.88 -31.88
N GLY A 102 7.06 9.66 -32.41
CA GLY A 102 7.50 9.38 -33.77
C GLY A 102 8.83 8.65 -33.93
N GLN A 103 8.89 7.38 -33.51
CA GLN A 103 9.41 6.30 -34.37
C GLN A 103 9.33 4.94 -33.65
N ALA A 104 8.95 3.93 -34.45
CA ALA A 104 9.03 2.50 -34.16
C ALA A 104 7.93 1.86 -33.28
N SER A 105 6.73 1.67 -33.85
CA SER A 105 5.96 0.41 -33.66
C SER A 105 4.68 0.34 -34.53
N ALA A 106 4.82 -0.18 -35.76
CA ALA A 106 3.89 -1.07 -36.51
C ALA A 106 2.41 -0.64 -36.79
N PRO A 107 1.62 -1.43 -37.55
CA PRO A 107 1.81 -1.97 -38.90
C PRO A 107 0.72 -1.44 -39.89
N SER A 108 1.06 -1.35 -41.18
CA SER A 108 0.14 -0.86 -42.22
C SER A 108 -1.09 -1.78 -42.41
N PRO A 109 -2.32 -1.24 -42.44
CA PRO A 109 -3.54 -2.02 -42.57
C PRO A 109 -3.85 -2.35 -44.04
N SER A 110 -4.30 -3.58 -44.27
CA SER A 110 -5.00 -4.00 -45.48
C SER A 110 -6.36 -3.30 -45.59
N SER A 111 -6.64 -2.64 -46.71
CA SER A 111 -7.90 -2.75 -47.49
C SER A 111 -8.16 -1.52 -48.38
N HIS A 112 -8.82 -1.78 -49.51
CA HIS A 112 -9.36 -0.87 -50.53
C HIS A 112 -8.34 -0.37 -51.57
N ALA A 113 -8.13 -1.09 -52.68
CA ALA A 113 -9.05 -1.32 -53.81
C ALA A 113 -9.40 -0.02 -54.57
N SER A 114 -9.09 -0.08 -55.87
CA SER A 114 -9.78 0.61 -56.96
C SER A 114 -9.52 2.10 -57.08
N HIS A 115 -8.67 2.51 -58.04
CA HIS A 115 -9.09 3.38 -59.13
C HIS A 115 -7.98 3.55 -60.18
N ALA A 116 -8.37 3.34 -61.44
CA ALA A 116 -7.87 3.97 -62.67
C ALA A 116 -6.35 3.87 -62.97
N SER A 117 -5.91 3.11 -63.97
CA SER A 117 -6.15 3.30 -65.41
C SER A 117 -5.62 4.64 -65.91
N ARG A 118 -4.73 4.59 -66.91
CA ARG A 118 -3.99 5.68 -67.59
C ARG A 118 -2.79 6.15 -66.75
N GLU A 119 -1.55 6.20 -67.21
CA GLU A 119 -0.93 6.45 -68.52
C GLU A 119 0.36 5.58 -68.57
N GLY A 120 0.78 4.95 -69.66
CA GLY A 120 1.09 5.56 -70.94
C GLY A 120 2.62 5.71 -71.06
N SER A 121 3.19 5.11 -72.10
CA SER A 121 4.37 5.63 -72.82
C SER A 121 5.73 5.48 -72.12
N GLN A 122 6.53 4.50 -72.55
CA GLN A 122 7.66 4.74 -73.46
C GLN A 122 8.75 5.66 -72.88
N ALA A 123 9.87 5.06 -72.45
CA ALA A 123 11.18 5.27 -73.06
C ALA A 123 12.17 4.27 -72.44
#